data_AF-A0A098S4M8-F1
#
_entry.id   AF-A0A098S4M8-F1
#
_cell.length_a   1.000
_cell.length_b   1.000
_cell.length_c   1.000
_cell.angle_alpha   90.00
_cell.angle_beta   90.00
_cell.angle_gamma   90.00
#
_symmetry.space_group_name_H-M   'P 1'
#
loop_
_entity.id
_entity.type
_entity.pdbx_description
1 polymer ?
#
loop_
_entity_poly.entity_id
_entity_poly.type
_entity_poly.pdbx_seq_one_letter_code
_entity_poly.pdbx_strand_id
1 'polypeptide(L)'
;MPTNTSSLKMKSGQNVYIARLSDKSRANLFMRADNKVVHGLWIGEKLTPLEILCIKSFQAQGHTFCLWIYNDLVTPPPAGTVVCDGRRILPRDAIFRYIDGNEFGHGKGSLAGFSDIFRYKLLYEHGGWWTDMDITCLKPLDFQNAYAFREHDVLPVVGNLMKCPKGSPLMEWCYQRAREQVDAWNTDWLLPIRILNEGISQFGLNDCIHSITNPDRWEVVDCYREQQLRPAPQWYAFHWMNEEWRSKTLSKNKVRAQSYLASLFHRYSIEIQLLPRLPLRTRLNRRLAKQVIPFIPLLVRRKLKILLFRFNKLIPSS
;
A
#
# COMPACT_ATOMS: atom_id res chain seq x y z
N MET A 1 -12.37 51.42 5.99
CA MET A 1 -11.26 51.73 5.06
C MET A 1 -10.72 50.41 4.52
N PRO A 2 -10.49 50.27 3.21
CA PRO A 2 -10.42 48.96 2.58
C PRO A 2 -9.05 48.30 2.70
N THR A 3 -9.13 46.98 2.75
CA THR A 3 -8.11 45.95 2.89
C THR A 3 -7.18 45.85 1.68
N ASN A 4 -5.88 45.77 1.95
CA ASN A 4 -4.81 45.64 0.96
C ASN A 4 -4.55 44.16 0.64
N THR A 5 -5.03 43.66 -0.50
CA THR A 5 -4.66 42.34 -1.05
C THR A 5 -3.50 42.50 -2.03
N SER A 6 -2.28 42.26 -1.54
CA SER A 6 -1.10 42.17 -2.40
C SER A 6 -1.14 40.88 -3.22
N SER A 7 -1.55 40.98 -4.48
CA SER A 7 -1.36 39.92 -5.47
C SER A 7 0.12 39.80 -5.83
N LEU A 8 0.75 38.66 -5.53
CA LEU A 8 2.06 38.32 -6.06
C LEU A 8 1.95 38.11 -7.58
N LYS A 9 2.32 39.12 -8.37
CA LYS A 9 2.52 38.97 -9.82
C LYS A 9 3.81 38.18 -10.08
N MET A 10 3.69 36.90 -10.44
CA MET A 10 4.81 36.11 -10.95
C MET A 10 5.20 36.52 -12.39
N LYS A 11 6.50 36.49 -12.70
CA LYS A 11 7.08 36.98 -13.97
C LYS A 11 6.67 36.12 -15.17
N SER A 12 6.36 36.76 -16.30
CA SER A 12 5.80 36.15 -17.53
C SER A 12 6.59 34.96 -18.09
N GLY A 13 7.91 34.89 -17.89
CA GLY A 13 8.75 33.79 -18.37
C GLY A 13 8.55 32.45 -17.63
N GLN A 14 8.09 32.48 -16.38
CA GLN A 14 7.87 31.27 -15.57
C GLN A 14 6.61 30.51 -16.03
N ASN A 15 5.57 31.24 -16.44
CA ASN A 15 4.32 30.66 -16.96
C ASN A 15 4.54 29.89 -18.28
N VAL A 16 5.44 30.37 -19.15
CA VAL A 16 5.74 29.73 -20.43
C VAL A 16 6.54 28.44 -20.23
N TYR A 17 7.46 28.41 -19.27
CA TYR A 17 8.25 27.22 -18.94
C TYR A 17 7.39 26.11 -18.31
N ILE A 18 6.49 26.47 -17.38
CA ILE A 18 5.57 25.53 -16.72
C ILE A 18 4.57 24.94 -17.70
N ALA A 19 4.14 25.71 -18.72
CA ALA A 19 3.23 25.23 -19.76
C ALA A 19 3.83 24.18 -20.71
N ARG A 20 5.17 24.11 -20.82
CA ARG A 20 5.90 23.14 -21.68
C ARG A 20 6.30 21.86 -20.95
N LEU A 21 6.09 21.80 -19.63
CA LEU A 21 6.35 20.62 -18.82
C LEU A 21 5.22 19.61 -18.99
N SER A 22 5.55 18.31 -19.07
CA SER A 22 4.53 17.25 -19.03
C SER A 22 3.67 17.37 -17.76
N ASP A 23 2.42 16.91 -17.77
CA ASP A 23 1.53 16.97 -16.60
C ASP A 23 2.17 16.40 -15.31
N LYS A 24 3.03 15.37 -15.46
CA LYS A 24 3.81 14.77 -14.36
C LYS A 24 4.90 15.70 -13.82
N SER A 25 5.54 16.46 -14.70
CA SER A 25 6.58 17.44 -14.36
C SER A 25 5.98 18.67 -13.66
N ARG A 26 4.73 19.04 -13.96
CA ARG A 26 3.98 20.10 -13.26
C ARG A 26 3.55 19.68 -11.86
N ALA A 27 3.06 18.45 -11.67
CA ALA A 27 2.68 17.94 -10.33
C ALA A 27 3.84 18.00 -9.32
N ASN A 28 5.08 17.84 -9.80
CA ASN A 28 6.28 17.86 -8.98
C ASN A 28 6.60 19.25 -8.38
N LEU A 29 6.20 20.34 -9.05
CA LEU A 29 6.49 21.73 -8.62
C LEU A 29 5.49 22.29 -7.60
N PHE A 30 4.30 21.70 -7.48
CA PHE A 30 3.20 22.28 -6.69
C PHE A 30 2.70 21.38 -5.54
N MET A 31 3.22 20.15 -5.41
CA MET A 31 2.88 19.29 -4.28
C MET A 31 3.28 19.98 -2.97
N ARG A 32 2.35 19.99 -2.01
CA ARG A 32 2.62 20.59 -0.71
C ARG A 32 3.78 19.88 -0.01
N ALA A 33 4.60 20.64 0.71
CA ALA A 33 5.79 20.11 1.37
C ALA A 33 5.48 18.96 2.35
N ASP A 34 4.35 19.05 3.06
CA ASP A 34 3.86 18.02 4.00
C ASP A 34 3.34 16.74 3.32
N ASN A 35 3.14 16.77 2.00
CA ASN A 35 2.80 15.61 1.19
C ASN A 35 4.02 15.01 0.46
N LYS A 36 5.17 15.68 0.48
CA LYS A 36 6.30 15.34 -0.40
C LYS A 36 7.02 14.06 0.00
N VAL A 37 7.05 13.73 1.29
CA VAL A 37 7.82 12.61 1.82
C VAL A 37 6.91 11.42 2.07
N VAL A 38 7.28 10.27 1.52
CA VAL A 38 6.64 8.97 1.76
C VAL A 38 7.68 8.01 2.31
N HIS A 39 7.34 7.33 3.38
CA HIS A 39 8.18 6.37 4.07
C HIS A 39 7.68 4.94 3.84
N GLY A 40 8.62 4.01 3.65
CA GLY A 40 8.36 2.57 3.70
C GLY A 40 9.47 1.85 4.47
N LEU A 41 9.15 0.66 5.00
CA LEU A 41 10.09 -0.19 5.74
C LEU A 41 10.35 -1.49 4.99
N TRP A 42 11.62 -1.90 4.93
CA TRP A 42 12.01 -3.21 4.41
C TRP A 42 13.01 -3.92 5.33
N ILE A 43 12.61 -5.08 5.84
CA ILE A 43 13.46 -5.97 6.64
C ILE A 43 13.71 -7.24 5.82
N GLY A 44 14.65 -7.11 4.90
CA GLY A 44 15.10 -8.18 4.01
C GLY A 44 16.26 -7.67 3.18
N GLU A 45 16.93 -8.57 2.47
CA GLU A 45 18.13 -8.24 1.70
C GLU A 45 17.82 -8.00 0.21
N LYS A 46 16.61 -8.35 -0.24
CA LYS A 46 16.21 -8.25 -1.65
C LYS A 46 14.82 -7.64 -1.76
N LEU A 47 14.68 -6.67 -2.67
CA LEU A 47 13.37 -6.15 -3.08
C LEU A 47 12.85 -7.00 -4.25
N THR A 48 11.61 -7.45 -4.19
CA THR A 48 10.99 -8.10 -5.35
C THR A 48 10.46 -7.05 -6.32
N PRO A 49 10.06 -7.45 -7.54
CA PRO A 49 9.45 -6.52 -8.50
C PRO A 49 8.30 -5.70 -7.92
N LEU A 50 7.52 -6.26 -6.98
CA LEU A 50 6.40 -5.56 -6.35
C LEU A 50 6.86 -4.40 -5.46
N GLU A 51 7.90 -4.58 -4.65
CA GLU A 51 8.45 -3.50 -3.82
C GLU A 51 9.16 -2.45 -4.67
N ILE A 52 9.84 -2.86 -5.75
CA ILE A 52 10.40 -1.94 -6.76
C ILE A 52 9.28 -1.10 -7.40
N LEU A 53 8.15 -1.72 -7.74
CA LEU A 53 6.97 -1.05 -8.27
C LEU A 53 6.39 -0.04 -7.29
N CYS A 54 6.31 -0.39 -6.00
CA CYS A 54 5.87 0.54 -4.95
C CYS A 54 6.70 1.83 -5.01
N ILE A 55 8.03 1.72 -4.83
CA ILE A 55 8.95 2.86 -4.82
C ILE A 55 8.83 3.69 -6.10
N LYS A 56 8.97 3.06 -7.27
CA LYS A 56 8.94 3.75 -8.57
C LYS A 56 7.61 4.46 -8.80
N SER A 57 6.50 3.87 -8.36
CA SER A 57 5.18 4.46 -8.53
C SER A 57 5.02 5.75 -7.72
N PHE A 58 5.46 5.79 -6.47
CA PHE A 58 5.42 7.00 -5.65
C PHE A 58 6.34 8.10 -6.20
N GLN A 59 7.58 7.74 -6.57
CA GLN A 59 8.52 8.67 -7.20
C GLN A 59 7.94 9.30 -8.48
N ALA A 60 7.26 8.50 -9.31
CA ALA A 60 6.63 8.99 -10.54
C ALA A 60 5.43 9.92 -10.30
N GLN A 61 4.83 9.89 -9.10
CA GLN A 61 3.79 10.84 -8.68
C GLN A 61 4.35 12.07 -7.96
N GLY A 62 5.68 12.21 -7.93
CA GLY A 62 6.37 13.38 -7.39
C GLY A 62 6.77 13.29 -5.92
N HIS A 63 6.64 12.10 -5.31
CA HIS A 63 7.04 11.88 -3.92
C HIS A 63 8.54 11.57 -3.78
N THR A 64 9.14 12.04 -2.70
CA THR A 64 10.44 11.58 -2.22
C THR A 64 10.22 10.31 -1.40
N PHE A 65 10.74 9.19 -1.88
CA PHE A 65 10.58 7.91 -1.20
C PHE A 65 11.75 7.63 -0.26
N CYS A 66 11.47 7.55 1.04
CA CYS A 66 12.41 7.19 2.09
C CYS A 66 12.22 5.71 2.47
N LEU A 67 13.16 4.86 2.07
CA LEU A 67 13.17 3.44 2.38
C LEU A 67 14.01 3.18 3.63
N TRP A 68 13.36 2.81 4.73
CA TRP A 68 14.01 2.42 5.97
C TRP A 68 14.40 0.94 5.90
N ILE A 69 15.67 0.65 6.13
CA ILE A 69 16.22 -0.71 6.08
C ILE A 69 16.97 -1.03 7.35
N TYR A 70 17.07 -2.32 7.65
CA TYR A 70 17.98 -2.83 8.67
C TYR A 70 19.18 -3.52 8.03
N ASN A 71 18.97 -4.25 6.93
CA ASN A 71 19.99 -5.03 6.25
C ASN A 71 20.40 -4.32 4.97
N ASP A 72 21.67 -4.46 4.59
CA ASP A 72 22.12 -4.03 3.28
C ASP A 72 21.37 -4.79 2.18
N LEU A 73 21.01 -4.07 1.12
CA LEU A 73 20.30 -4.64 -0.01
C LEU A 73 21.31 -5.23 -1.01
N VAL A 74 21.11 -6.48 -1.42
CA VAL A 74 21.92 -7.16 -2.44
C VAL A 74 21.88 -6.40 -3.77
N THR A 75 20.75 -5.79 -4.08
CA THR A 75 20.57 -4.93 -5.25
C THR A 75 20.13 -3.55 -4.79
N PRO A 76 20.71 -2.47 -5.34
CA PRO A 76 20.33 -1.11 -4.95
C PRO A 76 18.83 -0.88 -5.23
N PRO A 77 18.15 -0.06 -4.39
CA PRO A 77 16.78 0.35 -4.67
C PRO A 77 16.73 1.23 -5.92
N PRO A 78 15.53 1.52 -6.46
CA PRO A 78 15.37 2.45 -7.57
C PRO A 78 16.12 3.77 -7.38
N ALA A 79 16.68 4.30 -8.47
CA ALA A 79 17.38 5.59 -8.44
C ALA A 79 16.48 6.68 -7.82
N GLY A 80 17.09 7.54 -6.98
CA GLY A 80 16.37 8.58 -6.25
C GLY A 80 15.63 8.11 -5.00
N THR A 81 15.76 6.84 -4.59
CA THR A 81 15.31 6.40 -3.26
C THR A 81 16.27 6.92 -2.20
N VAL A 82 15.72 7.54 -1.16
CA VAL A 82 16.48 7.92 0.04
C VAL A 82 16.54 6.70 0.95
N VAL A 83 17.72 6.12 1.14
CA VAL A 83 17.89 4.95 2.02
C VAL A 83 18.19 5.44 3.43
N CYS A 84 17.41 4.96 4.40
CA CYS A 84 17.51 5.36 5.80
C CYS A 84 17.80 4.14 6.69
N ASP A 85 18.53 4.37 7.77
CA ASP A 85 18.80 3.34 8.77
C ASP A 85 17.64 3.19 9.76
N GLY A 86 16.96 2.05 9.73
CA GLY A 86 15.85 1.70 10.63
C GLY A 86 16.23 1.74 12.11
N ARG A 87 17.51 1.50 12.44
CA ARG A 87 18.03 1.54 13.82
C ARG A 87 17.90 2.92 14.47
N ARG A 88 17.74 3.97 13.67
CA ARG A 88 17.49 5.33 14.15
C ARG A 88 16.08 5.52 14.71
N ILE A 89 15.14 4.66 14.31
CA ILE A 89 13.76 4.68 14.81
C ILE A 89 13.62 3.64 15.91
N LEU A 90 13.88 2.36 15.64
CA LEU A 90 13.85 1.30 16.66
C LEU A 90 15.12 0.46 16.58
N PRO A 91 15.68 0.03 17.72
CA PRO A 91 16.88 -0.80 17.70
C PRO A 91 16.56 -2.18 17.09
N ARG A 92 17.59 -2.85 16.57
CA ARG A 92 17.43 -4.13 15.83
C ARG A 92 16.87 -5.25 16.71
N ASP A 93 17.21 -5.26 17.99
CA ASP A 93 16.73 -6.23 18.98
C ASP A 93 15.23 -6.09 19.29
N ALA A 94 14.61 -4.96 18.96
CA ALA A 94 13.16 -4.78 19.04
C ALA A 94 12.41 -5.47 17.89
N ILE A 95 13.09 -5.97 16.85
CA ILE A 95 12.44 -6.68 15.75
C ILE A 95 11.93 -8.03 16.25
N PHE A 96 10.62 -8.22 16.14
CA PHE A 96 9.98 -9.51 16.40
C PHE A 96 9.08 -9.93 15.25
N ARG A 97 8.80 -11.23 15.20
CA ARG A 97 7.78 -11.82 14.34
C ARG A 97 6.75 -12.47 15.23
N TYR A 98 5.50 -12.40 14.83
CA TYR A 98 4.45 -13.13 15.52
C TYR A 98 4.69 -14.65 15.42
N ILE A 99 4.57 -15.33 16.56
CA ILE A 99 4.90 -16.76 16.72
C ILE A 99 3.75 -17.64 16.24
N ASP A 100 2.53 -17.26 16.60
CA ASP A 100 1.32 -17.99 16.21
C ASP A 100 0.76 -17.47 14.89
N GLY A 101 -0.27 -18.12 14.36
CA GLY A 101 -1.10 -17.56 13.30
C GLY A 101 -2.46 -17.16 13.88
N ASN A 102 -3.24 -16.38 13.14
CA ASN A 102 -4.64 -16.20 13.50
C ASN A 102 -5.46 -17.47 13.23
N GLU A 103 -6.74 -17.46 13.61
CA GLU A 103 -7.69 -18.56 13.41
C GLU A 103 -7.84 -19.03 11.94
N PHE A 104 -7.37 -18.23 10.98
CA PHE A 104 -7.37 -18.56 9.55
C PHE A 104 -6.00 -19.03 9.02
N GLY A 105 -5.02 -19.25 9.91
CA GLY A 105 -3.66 -19.66 9.55
C GLY A 105 -2.82 -18.55 8.91
N HIS A 106 -3.30 -17.30 8.92
CA HIS A 106 -2.53 -16.16 8.45
C HIS A 106 -1.60 -15.64 9.53
N GLY A 107 -0.55 -14.95 9.09
CA GLY A 107 0.24 -14.14 9.99
C GLY A 107 1.46 -14.82 10.60
N LYS A 108 1.49 -16.13 10.83
CA LYS A 108 2.66 -16.80 11.44
C LYS A 108 3.98 -16.41 10.78
N GLY A 109 4.92 -15.87 11.56
CA GLY A 109 6.21 -15.33 11.09
C GLY A 109 6.17 -13.92 10.47
N SER A 110 5.03 -13.23 10.54
CA SER A 110 4.86 -11.87 10.01
C SER A 110 5.51 -10.82 10.91
N LEU A 111 6.00 -9.76 10.27
CA LEU A 111 6.56 -8.56 10.90
C LEU A 111 5.50 -7.47 11.14
N ALA A 112 4.21 -7.76 10.91
CA ALA A 112 3.16 -6.73 10.92
C ALA A 112 3.13 -5.93 12.23
N GLY A 113 3.16 -6.60 13.40
CA GLY A 113 3.15 -5.91 14.70
C GLY A 113 4.35 -5.00 14.91
N PHE A 114 5.55 -5.48 14.59
CA PHE A 114 6.75 -4.65 14.61
C PHE A 114 6.65 -3.46 13.65
N SER A 115 6.16 -3.69 12.43
CA SER A 115 5.98 -2.66 11.40
C SER A 115 4.98 -1.58 11.83
N ASP A 116 3.93 -1.95 12.58
CA ASP A 116 2.97 -1.01 13.18
C ASP A 116 3.64 -0.12 14.25
N ILE A 117 4.40 -0.70 15.18
CA ILE A 117 5.13 0.08 16.20
C ILE A 117 6.14 1.02 15.51
N PHE A 118 6.87 0.50 14.51
CA PHE A 118 7.85 1.26 13.75
C PHE A 118 7.22 2.45 13.03
N ARG A 119 6.10 2.26 12.32
CA ARG A 119 5.45 3.34 11.58
C ARG A 119 4.90 4.43 12.50
N TYR A 120 4.38 4.08 13.68
CA TYR A 120 3.89 5.08 14.64
C TYR A 120 5.03 5.95 15.15
N LYS A 121 6.14 5.35 15.60
CA LYS A 121 7.31 6.12 16.04
C LYS A 121 7.90 6.95 14.91
N LEU A 122 8.02 6.37 13.72
CA LEU A 122 8.57 7.05 12.56
C LEU A 122 7.75 8.30 12.21
N LEU A 123 6.42 8.17 12.09
CA LEU A 123 5.56 9.30 11.74
C LEU A 123 5.46 10.33 12.86
N TYR A 124 5.60 9.93 14.12
CA TYR A 124 5.77 10.89 15.21
C TYR A 124 7.05 11.74 15.02
N GLU A 125 8.19 11.11 14.73
CA GLU A 125 9.48 11.80 14.65
C GLU A 125 9.68 12.60 13.34
N HIS A 126 9.12 12.10 12.23
CA HIS A 126 9.38 12.64 10.89
C HIS A 126 8.14 13.22 10.20
N GLY A 127 6.93 12.81 10.59
CA GLY A 127 5.69 13.15 9.86
C GLY A 127 5.67 12.58 8.43
N GLY A 128 4.85 13.18 7.58
CA GLY A 128 4.72 12.80 6.18
C GLY A 128 3.79 11.60 5.98
N TRP A 129 4.00 10.87 4.89
CA TRP A 129 3.23 9.68 4.55
C TRP A 129 3.96 8.39 4.93
N TRP A 130 3.21 7.39 5.37
CA TRP A 130 3.62 5.99 5.43
C TRP A 130 2.94 5.22 4.31
N THR A 131 3.66 4.28 3.71
CA THR A 131 3.11 3.25 2.81
C THR A 131 3.72 1.88 3.11
N ASP A 132 2.90 0.84 3.07
CA ASP A 132 3.41 -0.52 2.97
C ASP A 132 4.02 -0.75 1.57
N MET A 133 4.98 -1.66 1.50
CA MET A 133 5.84 -1.87 0.32
C MET A 133 5.14 -2.64 -0.83
N ASP A 134 3.85 -2.89 -0.71
CA ASP A 134 3.00 -3.55 -1.69
C ASP A 134 1.85 -2.64 -2.15
N ILE A 135 2.05 -1.33 -2.08
CA ILE A 135 1.12 -0.33 -2.56
C ILE A 135 1.68 0.36 -3.80
N THR A 136 0.88 0.41 -4.87
CA THR A 136 1.19 1.21 -6.06
C THR A 136 0.49 2.57 -5.97
N CYS A 137 1.25 3.65 -6.05
CA CYS A 137 0.74 5.01 -6.15
C CYS A 137 0.22 5.28 -7.57
N LEU A 138 -1.07 5.52 -7.71
CA LEU A 138 -1.75 5.76 -9.00
C LEU A 138 -1.83 7.26 -9.34
N LYS A 139 -1.84 8.12 -8.31
CA LYS A 139 -1.99 9.57 -8.41
C LYS A 139 -1.19 10.28 -7.30
N PRO A 140 -0.86 11.58 -7.44
CA PRO A 140 -0.24 12.35 -6.37
C PRO A 140 -1.11 12.34 -5.10
N LEU A 141 -0.48 12.11 -3.94
CA LEU A 141 -1.15 12.14 -2.63
C LEU A 141 -1.07 13.55 -2.04
N ASP A 142 -1.62 14.53 -2.75
CA ASP A 142 -1.55 15.94 -2.37
C ASP A 142 -2.80 16.40 -1.60
N PHE A 143 -2.99 15.86 -0.41
CA PHE A 143 -4.16 16.12 0.43
C PHE A 143 -3.97 17.42 1.25
N GLN A 144 -5.06 18.19 1.40
CA GLN A 144 -5.03 19.45 2.15
C GLN A 144 -4.90 19.24 3.66
N ASN A 145 -5.55 18.21 4.18
CA ASN A 145 -5.54 17.90 5.61
C ASN A 145 -4.13 17.47 6.06
N ALA A 146 -3.77 17.84 7.30
CA ALA A 146 -2.51 17.42 7.91
C ALA A 146 -2.47 15.89 8.15
N TYR A 147 -3.66 15.29 8.31
CA TYR A 147 -3.88 13.87 8.47
C TYR A 147 -4.61 13.30 7.27
N ALA A 148 -4.34 12.05 6.93
CA ALA A 148 -5.09 11.29 5.95
C ALA A 148 -4.96 9.81 6.26
N PHE A 149 -6.07 9.08 6.32
CA PHE A 149 -6.10 7.66 6.65
C PHE A 149 -6.84 6.89 5.58
N ARG A 150 -6.30 5.74 5.19
CA ARG A 150 -6.95 4.84 4.27
C ARG A 150 -8.05 4.05 4.98
N GLU A 151 -9.27 4.10 4.42
CA GLU A 151 -10.41 3.29 4.85
C GLU A 151 -10.13 1.77 4.72
N HIS A 152 -10.77 0.96 5.56
CA HIS A 152 -10.73 -0.50 5.46
C HIS A 152 -12.11 -1.16 5.64
N ASP A 153 -12.29 -2.37 5.09
CA ASP A 153 -13.58 -3.06 5.05
C ASP A 153 -14.01 -3.66 6.41
N VAL A 154 -13.05 -3.90 7.33
CA VAL A 154 -13.29 -4.58 8.63
C VAL A 154 -13.20 -3.63 9.82
N LEU A 155 -12.29 -2.68 9.76
CA LEU A 155 -12.10 -1.61 10.75
C LEU A 155 -12.18 -0.29 9.98
N PRO A 156 -12.58 0.83 10.59
CA PRO A 156 -12.69 2.10 9.87
C PRO A 156 -11.41 2.48 9.12
N VAL A 157 -10.24 2.18 9.68
CA VAL A 157 -8.91 2.46 9.12
C VAL A 157 -7.98 1.26 9.22
N VAL A 158 -7.03 1.19 8.28
CA VAL A 158 -5.84 0.33 8.32
C VAL A 158 -4.56 1.16 8.21
N GLY A 159 -3.46 0.71 8.82
CA GLY A 159 -2.20 1.45 8.92
C GLY A 159 -1.26 1.37 7.70
N ASN A 160 -1.70 0.82 6.56
CA ASN A 160 -0.81 0.55 5.42
C ASN A 160 -0.65 1.74 4.45
N LEU A 161 -1.46 2.78 4.55
CA LEU A 161 -1.29 4.04 3.83
C LEU A 161 -1.90 5.19 4.65
N MET A 162 -1.05 6.05 5.23
CA MET A 162 -1.53 7.13 6.09
C MET A 162 -0.57 8.32 6.15
N LYS A 163 -1.09 9.51 6.42
CA LYS A 163 -0.36 10.77 6.60
C LYS A 163 -0.56 11.29 8.01
N CYS A 164 0.51 11.76 8.64
CA CYS A 164 0.45 12.46 9.91
C CYS A 164 1.48 13.61 9.93
N PRO A 165 1.22 14.72 10.64
CA PRO A 165 2.23 15.73 10.90
C PRO A 165 3.29 15.20 11.87
N LYS A 166 4.50 15.76 11.77
CA LYS A 166 5.55 15.53 12.78
C LYS A 166 5.06 15.99 14.15
N GLY A 167 5.38 15.23 15.20
CA GLY A 167 4.94 15.47 16.57
C GLY A 167 3.44 15.20 16.78
N SER A 168 2.82 14.39 15.92
CA SER A 168 1.40 14.06 16.03
C SER A 168 1.07 13.42 17.39
N PRO A 169 0.13 13.99 18.18
CA PRO A 169 -0.34 13.38 19.42
C PRO A 169 -0.92 11.98 19.21
N LEU A 170 -1.59 11.76 18.06
CA LEU A 170 -2.09 10.44 17.67
C LEU A 170 -0.95 9.43 17.53
N MET A 171 0.12 9.78 16.83
CA MET A 171 1.24 8.86 16.59
C MET A 171 2.03 8.58 17.87
N GLU A 172 2.20 9.56 18.75
CA GLU A 172 2.77 9.36 20.08
C GLU A 172 1.96 8.37 20.90
N TRP A 173 0.64 8.61 20.98
CA TRP A 173 -0.29 7.76 21.73
C TRP A 173 -0.33 6.33 21.17
N CYS A 174 -0.38 6.17 19.84
CA CYS A 174 -0.35 4.87 19.19
C CYS A 174 0.97 4.14 19.47
N TYR A 175 2.10 4.85 19.39
CA TYR A 175 3.42 4.27 19.65
C TYR A 175 3.55 3.79 21.10
N GLN A 176 3.19 4.63 22.08
CA GLN A 176 3.28 4.27 23.50
C GLN A 176 2.46 3.00 23.80
N ARG A 177 1.19 2.98 23.38
CA ARG A 177 0.31 1.83 23.62
C ARG A 177 0.74 0.57 22.87
N ALA A 178 1.10 0.69 21.59
CA ALA A 178 1.50 -0.46 20.80
C ALA A 178 2.81 -1.06 21.32
N ARG A 179 3.78 -0.22 21.74
CA ARG A 179 5.03 -0.68 22.34
C ARG A 179 4.81 -1.46 23.64
N GLU A 180 3.82 -1.07 24.44
CA GLU A 180 3.51 -1.71 25.72
C GLU A 180 2.72 -3.01 25.55
N GLN A 181 1.86 -3.10 24.53
CA GLN A 181 0.84 -4.16 24.44
C GLN A 181 1.05 -5.14 23.27
N VAL A 182 2.01 -4.89 22.38
CA VAL A 182 2.22 -5.68 21.16
C VAL A 182 3.61 -6.29 21.17
N ASP A 183 3.65 -7.61 21.24
CA ASP A 183 4.86 -8.42 21.18
C ASP A 183 4.68 -9.64 20.26
N ALA A 184 5.67 -10.56 20.30
CA ALA A 184 5.70 -11.76 19.47
C ALA A 184 4.59 -12.78 19.79
N TRP A 185 4.01 -12.72 20.99
CA TRP A 185 3.02 -13.65 21.54
C TRP A 185 1.59 -13.13 21.39
N ASN A 186 1.40 -11.90 20.92
CA ASN A 186 0.08 -11.36 20.64
C ASN A 186 -0.73 -12.25 19.70
N THR A 187 -1.90 -12.66 20.17
CA THR A 187 -2.89 -13.42 19.41
C THR A 187 -3.93 -12.54 18.72
N ASP A 188 -4.10 -11.28 19.17
CA ASP A 188 -4.88 -10.26 18.45
C ASP A 188 -3.98 -9.43 17.52
N TRP A 189 -3.91 -9.87 16.27
CA TRP A 189 -3.14 -9.28 15.18
C TRP A 189 -3.61 -7.88 14.81
N LEU A 190 -4.87 -7.58 15.12
CA LEU A 190 -5.48 -6.30 14.83
C LEU A 190 -5.27 -5.32 15.97
N LEU A 191 -4.68 -5.72 17.11
CA LEU A 191 -4.51 -4.84 18.26
C LEU A 191 -3.81 -3.51 17.91
N PRO A 192 -2.68 -3.48 17.16
CA PRO A 192 -2.09 -2.19 16.76
C PRO A 192 -3.05 -1.33 15.93
N ILE A 193 -3.82 -1.96 15.04
CA ILE A 193 -4.80 -1.27 14.21
C ILE A 193 -6.01 -0.81 15.01
N ARG A 194 -6.46 -1.55 16.03
CA ARG A 194 -7.51 -1.12 16.96
C ARG A 194 -7.05 0.08 17.77
N ILE A 195 -5.81 0.06 18.28
CA ILE A 195 -5.16 1.22 18.90
C ILE A 195 -5.24 2.41 17.93
N LEU A 196 -4.79 2.26 16.68
CA LEU A 196 -4.90 3.35 15.69
C LEU A 196 -6.33 3.89 15.53
N ASN A 197 -7.34 3.03 15.41
CA ASN A 197 -8.73 3.45 15.23
C ASN A 197 -9.31 4.13 16.49
N GLU A 198 -9.01 3.60 17.68
CA GLU A 198 -9.36 4.22 18.96
C GLU A 198 -8.75 5.62 19.05
N GLY A 199 -7.46 5.76 18.74
CA GLY A 199 -6.77 7.03 18.73
C GLY A 199 -7.40 8.01 17.73
N ILE A 200 -7.67 7.59 16.49
CA ILE A 200 -8.31 8.44 15.48
C ILE A 200 -9.64 9.01 15.99
N SER A 201 -10.44 8.17 16.65
CA SER A 201 -11.70 8.63 17.25
C SER A 201 -11.47 9.59 18.42
N GLN A 202 -10.57 9.23 19.34
CA GLN A 202 -10.27 10.01 20.55
C GLN A 202 -9.72 11.41 20.23
N PHE A 203 -8.91 11.53 19.17
CA PHE A 203 -8.35 12.81 18.73
C PHE A 203 -9.25 13.56 17.72
N GLY A 204 -10.47 13.06 17.44
CA GLY A 204 -11.44 13.73 16.56
C GLY A 204 -11.02 13.77 15.09
N LEU A 205 -10.34 12.73 14.61
CA LEU A 205 -9.72 12.69 13.27
C LEU A 205 -10.50 11.85 12.25
N ASN A 206 -11.75 11.48 12.55
CA ASN A 206 -12.59 10.64 11.68
C ASN A 206 -12.83 11.26 10.29
N ASP A 207 -12.89 12.59 10.17
CA ASP A 207 -13.08 13.28 8.89
C ASP A 207 -11.85 13.22 7.96
N CYS A 208 -10.72 12.68 8.46
CA CYS A 208 -9.52 12.43 7.68
C CYS A 208 -9.45 11.01 7.11
N ILE A 209 -10.52 10.21 7.24
CA ILE A 209 -10.63 8.87 6.66
C ILE A 209 -11.10 8.98 5.21
N HIS A 210 -10.38 8.34 4.29
CA HIS A 210 -10.63 8.44 2.86
C HIS A 210 -10.68 7.07 2.17
N SER A 211 -11.71 6.89 1.33
CA SER A 211 -11.87 5.72 0.47
C SER A 211 -11.10 5.89 -0.84
N ILE A 212 -9.77 5.68 -0.79
CA ILE A 212 -8.84 6.05 -1.87
C ILE A 212 -8.11 4.87 -2.52
N THR A 213 -8.50 3.63 -2.22
CA THR A 213 -7.88 2.42 -2.76
C THR A 213 -8.90 1.36 -3.15
N ASN A 214 -8.42 0.27 -3.76
CA ASN A 214 -9.21 -0.97 -3.81
C ASN A 214 -9.52 -1.53 -2.41
N PRO A 215 -10.60 -2.33 -2.28
CA PRO A 215 -10.89 -3.07 -1.06
C PRO A 215 -9.83 -4.16 -0.82
N ASP A 216 -9.66 -4.54 0.45
CA ASP A 216 -8.71 -5.58 0.91
C ASP A 216 -9.31 -6.97 0.76
N ARG A 217 -9.66 -7.28 -0.49
CA ARG A 217 -10.29 -8.53 -0.88
C ARG A 217 -9.46 -9.21 -1.95
N TRP A 218 -8.88 -10.36 -1.60
CA TRP A 218 -8.00 -11.09 -2.49
C TRP A 218 -8.64 -11.41 -3.85
N GLU A 219 -9.94 -11.73 -3.91
CA GLU A 219 -10.64 -11.98 -5.18
C GLU A 219 -10.62 -10.78 -6.12
N VAL A 220 -10.61 -9.56 -5.57
CA VAL A 220 -10.51 -8.33 -6.35
C VAL A 220 -9.08 -8.18 -6.86
N VAL A 221 -8.08 -8.29 -5.98
CA VAL A 221 -6.66 -8.16 -6.33
C VAL A 221 -6.22 -9.20 -7.36
N ASP A 222 -6.64 -10.46 -7.21
CA ASP A 222 -6.32 -11.55 -8.15
C ASP A 222 -6.85 -11.26 -9.56
N CYS A 223 -7.99 -10.56 -9.69
CA CYS A 223 -8.50 -10.14 -10.99
C CYS A 223 -7.54 -9.18 -11.70
N TYR A 224 -6.94 -8.23 -10.99
CA TYR A 224 -5.96 -7.28 -11.56
C TYR A 224 -4.60 -7.94 -11.84
N ARG A 225 -4.24 -8.99 -11.09
CA ARG A 225 -3.05 -9.83 -11.37
C ARG A 225 -3.18 -10.69 -12.62
N GLU A 226 -4.40 -11.11 -12.96
CA GLU A 226 -4.65 -12.07 -14.04
C GLU A 226 -5.30 -11.47 -15.30
N GLN A 227 -5.84 -10.25 -15.23
CA GLN A 227 -6.58 -9.63 -16.33
C GLN A 227 -6.25 -8.14 -16.49
N GLN A 228 -6.33 -7.65 -17.73
CA GLN A 228 -6.26 -6.22 -18.01
C GLN A 228 -7.56 -5.56 -17.57
N LEU A 229 -7.51 -4.87 -16.44
CA LEU A 229 -8.62 -4.10 -15.87
C LEU A 229 -8.16 -2.66 -15.67
N ARG A 230 -9.14 -1.74 -15.58
CA ARG A 230 -8.89 -0.37 -15.19
C ARG A 230 -9.21 -0.21 -13.70
N PRO A 231 -8.31 0.40 -12.90
CA PRO A 231 -8.64 0.86 -11.55
C PRO A 231 -9.84 1.81 -11.57
N ALA A 232 -10.58 1.86 -10.48
CA ALA A 232 -11.65 2.84 -10.33
C ALA A 232 -11.04 4.26 -10.34
N PRO A 233 -11.70 5.25 -10.99
CA PRO A 233 -11.11 6.57 -11.18
C PRO A 233 -10.88 7.31 -9.87
N GLN A 234 -11.56 6.99 -8.78
CA GLN A 234 -11.35 7.59 -7.46
C GLN A 234 -10.12 7.04 -6.71
N TRP A 235 -9.54 5.92 -7.14
CA TRP A 235 -8.39 5.33 -6.45
C TRP A 235 -7.13 6.16 -6.69
N TYR A 236 -6.48 6.55 -5.60
CA TYR A 236 -5.17 7.20 -5.57
C TYR A 236 -4.04 6.19 -5.42
N ALA A 237 -4.34 5.02 -4.85
CA ALA A 237 -3.37 3.93 -4.71
C ALA A 237 -4.04 2.56 -4.88
N PHE A 238 -3.23 1.53 -5.10
CA PHE A 238 -3.66 0.15 -5.22
C PHE A 238 -2.86 -0.73 -4.27
N HIS A 239 -3.52 -1.43 -3.35
CA HIS A 239 -2.92 -2.35 -2.38
C HIS A 239 -2.93 -3.79 -2.91
N TRP A 240 -1.76 -4.41 -2.97
CA TRP A 240 -1.55 -5.74 -3.56
C TRP A 240 -1.60 -6.89 -2.54
N MET A 241 -1.78 -6.60 -1.24
CA MET A 241 -2.00 -7.56 -0.16
C MET A 241 -0.88 -8.60 -0.03
N ASN A 242 0.33 -8.15 0.28
CA ASN A 242 1.56 -8.95 0.37
C ASN A 242 1.39 -10.24 1.17
N GLU A 243 0.68 -10.17 2.30
CA GLU A 243 0.41 -11.32 3.15
C GLU A 243 -0.37 -12.43 2.42
N GLU A 244 -1.26 -12.10 1.48
CA GLU A 244 -1.95 -13.08 0.64
C GLU A 244 -1.02 -13.74 -0.38
N TRP A 245 0.00 -13.04 -0.87
CA TRP A 245 1.03 -13.67 -1.72
C TRP A 245 1.82 -14.69 -0.92
N ARG A 246 2.19 -14.35 0.32
CA ARG A 246 2.92 -15.23 1.24
C ARG A 246 2.09 -16.45 1.63
N SER A 247 0.87 -16.25 2.12
CA SER A 247 -0.01 -17.32 2.60
C SER A 247 -0.39 -18.30 1.47
N LYS A 248 -0.46 -17.84 0.23
CA LYS A 248 -0.77 -18.66 -0.95
C LYS A 248 0.47 -19.15 -1.70
N THR A 249 1.68 -18.89 -1.21
CA THR A 249 2.95 -19.29 -1.84
C THR A 249 3.05 -18.82 -3.31
N LEU A 250 2.59 -17.59 -3.57
CA LEU A 250 2.62 -17.01 -4.91
C LEU A 250 3.94 -16.31 -5.18
N SER A 251 4.53 -16.60 -6.33
CA SER A 251 5.75 -15.94 -6.76
C SER A 251 5.47 -14.50 -7.19
N LYS A 252 6.21 -13.55 -6.60
CA LYS A 252 6.25 -12.14 -7.03
C LYS A 252 7.15 -11.87 -8.23
N ASN A 253 7.86 -12.90 -8.71
CA ASN A 253 8.83 -12.79 -9.80
C ASN A 253 8.24 -13.13 -11.18
N LYS A 254 6.94 -13.47 -11.22
CA LYS A 254 6.22 -13.77 -12.46
C LYS A 254 4.83 -13.17 -12.46
N VAL A 255 4.37 -12.72 -13.63
CA VAL A 255 3.07 -12.05 -13.80
C VAL A 255 2.40 -12.49 -15.09
N ARG A 256 1.06 -12.50 -15.12
CA ARG A 256 0.30 -12.81 -16.34
C ARG A 256 0.49 -11.74 -17.42
N ALA A 257 0.97 -12.12 -18.59
CA ALA A 257 1.02 -11.26 -19.77
C ALA A 257 -0.39 -10.73 -20.07
N GLN A 258 -0.53 -9.42 -20.18
CA GLN A 258 -1.81 -8.69 -20.35
C GLN A 258 -2.70 -8.63 -19.09
N SER A 259 -2.09 -8.65 -17.90
CA SER A 259 -2.76 -8.19 -16.68
C SER A 259 -2.47 -6.72 -16.38
N TYR A 260 -3.32 -6.13 -15.54
CA TYR A 260 -3.09 -4.76 -15.07
C TYR A 260 -1.73 -4.66 -14.35
N LEU A 261 -1.38 -5.64 -13.51
CA LEU A 261 -0.07 -5.65 -12.85
C LEU A 261 1.10 -5.72 -13.86
N ALA A 262 0.98 -6.54 -14.91
CA ALA A 262 2.00 -6.57 -15.97
C ALA A 262 2.13 -5.22 -16.69
N SER A 263 1.01 -4.52 -16.91
CA SER A 263 1.03 -3.18 -17.51
C SER A 263 1.72 -2.14 -16.63
N LEU A 264 1.66 -2.29 -15.30
CA LEU A 264 2.39 -1.46 -14.36
C LEU A 264 3.89 -1.75 -14.39
N PHE A 265 4.29 -3.03 -14.35
CA PHE A 265 5.72 -3.38 -14.48
C PHE A 265 6.32 -2.87 -15.79
N HIS A 266 5.59 -2.99 -16.90
CA HIS A 266 6.00 -2.40 -18.17
C HIS A 266 6.11 -0.87 -18.11
N ARG A 267 5.10 -0.18 -17.57
CA ARG A 267 5.08 1.29 -17.43
C ARG A 267 6.29 1.84 -16.66
N TYR A 268 6.75 1.10 -15.65
CA TYR A 268 7.85 1.52 -14.77
C TYR A 268 9.19 0.86 -15.12
N SER A 269 9.29 0.21 -16.28
CA SER A 269 10.50 -0.47 -16.74
C SER A 269 11.06 -1.42 -15.66
N ILE A 270 10.21 -2.32 -15.20
CA ILE A 270 10.55 -3.36 -14.21
C ILE A 270 10.58 -4.70 -14.94
N GLU A 271 11.74 -5.35 -14.92
CA GLU A 271 11.89 -6.68 -15.49
C GLU A 271 11.12 -7.72 -14.68
N ILE A 272 10.36 -8.56 -15.38
CA ILE A 272 9.50 -9.57 -14.77
C ILE A 272 9.30 -10.73 -15.73
N GLN A 273 9.27 -11.95 -15.22
CA GLN A 273 8.91 -13.11 -16.02
C GLN A 273 7.43 -13.05 -16.40
N LEU A 274 7.14 -13.07 -17.70
CA LEU A 274 5.77 -13.06 -18.21
C LEU A 274 5.23 -14.49 -18.37
N LEU A 275 4.07 -14.75 -17.79
CA LEU A 275 3.28 -15.95 -18.00
C LEU A 275 2.32 -15.75 -19.19
N PRO A 276 2.05 -16.78 -20.00
CA PRO A 276 1.17 -16.66 -21.17
C PRO A 276 -0.25 -16.23 -20.78
N ARG A 277 -1.02 -15.58 -21.66
CA ARG A 277 -2.38 -15.14 -21.33
C ARG A 277 -3.29 -16.31 -20.89
N LEU A 278 -4.24 -16.07 -19.99
CA LEU A 278 -5.27 -17.07 -19.65
C LEU A 278 -6.17 -17.39 -20.87
N PRO A 279 -6.59 -18.66 -21.04
CA PRO A 279 -7.55 -19.06 -22.06
C PRO A 279 -8.84 -18.23 -21.99
N LEU A 280 -9.48 -17.99 -23.14
CA LEU A 280 -10.68 -17.14 -23.24
C LEU A 280 -11.81 -17.63 -22.30
N ARG A 281 -12.06 -18.94 -22.27
CA ARG A 281 -13.06 -19.57 -21.40
C ARG A 281 -12.80 -19.29 -19.92
N THR A 282 -11.56 -19.42 -19.47
CA THR A 282 -11.15 -19.11 -18.09
C THR A 282 -11.37 -17.63 -17.75
N ARG A 283 -11.08 -16.74 -18.70
CA ARG A 283 -11.31 -15.29 -18.53
C ARG A 283 -12.80 -14.96 -18.41
N LEU A 284 -13.65 -15.55 -19.25
CA LEU A 284 -15.10 -15.37 -19.21
C LEU A 284 -15.70 -15.89 -17.89
N ASN A 285 -15.30 -17.10 -17.48
CA ASN A 285 -15.74 -17.69 -16.22
C ASN A 285 -15.35 -16.82 -15.01
N ARG A 286 -14.12 -16.27 -15.00
CA ARG A 286 -13.69 -15.36 -13.93
C ARG A 286 -14.42 -14.01 -13.95
N ARG A 287 -14.77 -13.48 -15.12
CA ARG A 287 -15.57 -12.24 -15.23
C ARG A 287 -16.99 -12.43 -14.72
N LEU A 288 -17.63 -13.53 -15.11
CA LEU A 288 -18.96 -13.91 -14.60
C LEU A 288 -18.90 -14.13 -13.08
N ALA A 289 -17.89 -14.87 -12.62
CA ALA A 289 -17.66 -15.04 -11.19
C ALA A 289 -17.48 -13.67 -10.50
N LYS A 290 -16.78 -12.69 -11.07
CA LYS A 290 -16.66 -11.33 -10.49
C LYS A 290 -17.98 -10.57 -10.42
N GLN A 291 -18.89 -10.76 -11.37
CA GLN A 291 -20.22 -10.13 -11.33
C GLN A 291 -21.15 -10.81 -10.33
N VAL A 292 -21.03 -12.12 -10.15
CA VAL A 292 -21.96 -12.91 -9.33
C VAL A 292 -21.45 -13.06 -7.89
N ILE A 293 -20.14 -13.31 -7.69
CA ILE A 293 -19.50 -13.54 -6.39
C ILE A 293 -19.85 -12.45 -5.38
N PRO A 294 -19.75 -11.14 -5.65
CA PRO A 294 -20.07 -10.09 -4.70
C PRO A 294 -21.46 -10.22 -4.05
N PHE A 295 -22.43 -10.80 -4.76
CA PHE A 295 -23.81 -11.02 -4.29
C PHE A 295 -24.04 -12.40 -3.66
N ILE A 296 -23.08 -13.33 -3.78
CA ILE A 296 -23.15 -14.64 -3.13
C ILE A 296 -22.68 -14.50 -1.67
N PRO A 297 -23.47 -14.94 -0.66
CA PRO A 297 -23.06 -14.96 0.75
C PRO A 297 -21.77 -15.75 0.99
N LEU A 298 -20.94 -15.33 1.94
CA LEU A 298 -19.59 -15.88 2.17
C LEU A 298 -19.57 -17.41 2.36
N LEU A 299 -20.57 -17.94 3.08
CA LEU A 299 -20.76 -19.38 3.31
C LEU A 299 -21.04 -20.17 2.02
N VAL A 300 -21.76 -19.57 1.08
CA VAL A 300 -22.13 -20.17 -0.20
C VAL A 300 -20.93 -20.16 -1.16
N ARG A 301 -20.09 -19.11 -1.11
CA ARG A 301 -18.83 -19.05 -1.87
C ARG A 301 -17.84 -20.16 -1.51
N ARG A 302 -17.76 -20.53 -0.22
CA ARG A 302 -16.89 -21.64 0.24
C ARG A 302 -17.34 -22.98 -0.36
N LYS A 303 -18.65 -23.25 -0.41
CA LYS A 303 -19.20 -24.47 -1.05
C LYS A 303 -19.00 -24.46 -2.58
N LEU A 304 -19.17 -23.32 -3.25
CA LEU A 304 -18.94 -23.17 -4.69
C LEU A 304 -17.47 -23.33 -5.10
N LYS A 305 -16.51 -22.84 -4.30
CA LYS A 305 -15.07 -23.06 -4.54
C LYS A 305 -14.71 -24.56 -4.51
N ILE A 306 -15.28 -25.33 -3.58
CA ILE A 306 -15.09 -26.79 -3.50
C ILE A 306 -15.71 -27.48 -4.73
N LEU A 307 -16.89 -27.04 -5.18
CA LEU A 307 -17.57 -27.59 -6.35
C LEU A 307 -16.80 -27.29 -7.66
N LEU A 308 -16.34 -26.05 -7.85
CA LEU A 308 -15.57 -25.62 -9.02
C LEU A 308 -14.18 -26.26 -9.08
N PHE A 309 -13.54 -26.49 -7.93
CA PHE A 309 -12.28 -27.22 -7.85
C PHE A 309 -12.44 -28.70 -8.24
N ARG A 310 -13.55 -29.34 -7.84
CA ARG A 310 -13.91 -30.70 -8.28
C ARG A 310 -14.25 -30.75 -9.77
N PHE A 311 -14.95 -29.75 -10.30
CA PHE A 311 -15.28 -29.65 -11.73
C PHE A 311 -14.04 -29.49 -12.63
N ASN A 312 -13.06 -28.68 -12.21
CA ASN A 312 -11.81 -28.49 -12.98
C ASN A 312 -10.88 -29.72 -12.96
N LYS A 313 -11.07 -30.68 -12.04
CA LYS A 313 -10.35 -31.97 -12.06
C LYS A 313 -11.00 -33.04 -12.95
N LEU A 314 -12.25 -32.84 -13.37
CA LEU A 314 -13.03 -33.82 -14.12
C LEU A 314 -13.03 -33.58 -15.64
N ILE A 315 -12.38 -32.52 -16.12
CA ILE A 315 -12.36 -32.18 -17.55
C ILE A 315 -10.89 -32.24 -18.02
N PRO A 316 -10.52 -33.21 -18.89
CA PRO A 316 -9.18 -33.28 -19.44
C PRO A 316 -8.89 -32.02 -20.27
N SER A 317 -7.66 -31.53 -20.18
CA SER A 317 -7.16 -30.45 -21.02
C SER A 317 -7.05 -30.92 -22.46
N SER A 318 -8.00 -30.53 -23.30
CA SER A 318 -7.85 -30.50 -24.76
C SER A 318 -7.09 -29.24 -25.17
#